data_AF-A0A7S3AZ40-F1
#
_entry.id   AF-A0A7S3AZ40-F1
#
_cell.length_a   1.000
_cell.length_b   1.000
_cell.length_c   1.000
_cell.angle_alpha   90.00
_cell.angle_beta   90.00
_cell.angle_gamma   90.00
#
_symmetry.space_group_name_H-M   'P 1'
#
loop_
_entity.id
_entity.type
_entity.pdbx_description
1 polymer ?
#
loop_
_entity_poly.entity_id
_entity_poly.type
_entity_poly.pdbx_seq_one_letter_code
_entity_poly.pdbx_strand_id
1 'polypeptide(L)'
;LAKRFGITTVPVVLLFKGGVMYSFQGGGFSTERLMQFAERDFERASRMLVPPEPHVATPHDQTFLITIGTVGAGAIVLWLVDQVLLRYYTYKARKKKAAMKAEKAAEAATAAPPKIE
;
A
#
# COMPACT_ATOMS: atom_id res chain seq x y z
N LEU A 1 -5.10 12.45 22.26
CA LEU A 1 -4.54 11.91 23.51
C LEU A 1 -5.63 11.51 24.51
N ALA A 2 -6.44 12.46 25.02
CA ALA A 2 -7.46 12.22 26.05
C ALA A 2 -8.48 11.10 25.72
N LYS A 3 -8.99 11.04 24.48
CA LYS A 3 -9.89 9.96 24.03
C LYS A 3 -9.26 8.57 24.07
N ARG A 4 -7.95 8.45 23.83
CA ARG A 4 -7.23 7.17 23.89
C ARG A 4 -7.11 6.66 25.32
N PHE A 5 -7.11 7.58 26.29
CA PHE A 5 -6.99 7.25 27.69
C PHE A 5 -8.32 7.28 28.46
N GLY A 6 -9.46 7.34 27.77
CA GLY A 6 -10.79 7.35 28.40
C GLY A 6 -11.04 8.54 29.33
N ILE A 7 -10.30 9.64 29.16
CA ILE A 7 -10.41 10.82 30.03
C ILE A 7 -11.69 11.58 29.68
N THR A 8 -12.65 11.60 30.60
CA THR A 8 -13.95 12.29 30.44
C THR A 8 -14.02 13.63 31.16
N THR A 9 -13.22 13.83 32.20
CA THR A 9 -13.19 15.04 33.05
C THR A 9 -11.75 15.46 33.34
N VAL A 10 -11.52 16.71 33.73
CA VAL A 10 -10.19 17.30 34.04
C VAL A 10 -10.32 18.10 35.34
N PRO A 11 -9.32 18.10 36.25
CA PRO A 11 -8.02 17.40 36.19
C PRO A 11 -8.11 15.89 36.48
N VAL A 12 -7.20 15.11 35.89
CA VAL A 12 -7.07 13.65 36.08
C VAL A 12 -5.59 13.28 36.23
N VAL A 13 -5.27 12.43 37.20
CA VAL A 13 -3.93 11.86 37.39
C VAL A 13 -3.94 10.40 36.96
N LEU A 14 -2.98 10.04 36.12
CA LEU A 14 -2.79 8.71 35.56
C LEU A 14 -1.44 8.15 36.01
N LEU A 15 -1.43 6.92 36.51
CA LEU A 15 -0.21 6.18 36.83
C LEU A 15 -0.01 5.09 35.77
N PHE A 16 1.19 5.03 35.20
CA PHE A 16 1.56 3.99 34.23
C PHE A 16 2.60 3.04 34.86
N LYS A 17 2.27 1.75 34.96
CA LYS A 17 3.18 0.73 35.48
C LYS A 17 3.00 -0.59 34.72
N GLY A 18 4.08 -1.06 34.08
CA GLY A 18 4.11 -2.36 33.40
C GLY A 18 3.13 -2.50 32.22
N GLY A 19 2.90 -1.44 31.45
CA GLY A 19 1.94 -1.45 30.33
C GLY A 19 0.47 -1.30 30.74
N VAL A 20 0.20 -1.07 32.02
CA VAL A 20 -1.14 -0.82 32.58
C VAL A 20 -1.25 0.63 33.01
N MET A 21 -2.39 1.25 32.73
CA MET A 21 -2.76 2.57 33.20
C MET A 21 -3.75 2.46 34.37
N TYR A 22 -3.50 3.21 35.44
CA TYR A 22 -4.37 3.37 36.61
C TYR A 22 -4.87 4.81 36.70
N SER A 23 -6.18 5.00 36.86
CA SER A 23 -6.78 6.34 36.96
C SER A 23 -7.08 6.72 38.41
N PHE A 24 -6.62 7.90 38.86
CA PHE A 24 -7.02 8.46 40.14
C PHE A 24 -8.44 9.04 40.05
N GLN A 25 -9.35 8.54 40.90
CA GLN A 25 -10.77 8.94 40.96
C GLN A 25 -11.12 9.61 42.30
N GLY A 26 -10.12 9.99 43.11
CA GLY A 26 -10.35 10.57 44.43
C GLY A 26 -10.87 12.01 44.36
N GLY A 27 -12.00 12.28 45.02
CA GLY A 27 -12.50 13.65 45.14
C GLY A 27 -11.53 14.51 45.95
N GLY A 28 -10.97 15.55 45.32
CA GLY A 28 -9.99 16.46 45.93
C GLY A 28 -8.54 16.06 45.67
N PHE A 29 -7.86 16.81 44.80
CA PHE A 29 -6.44 16.69 44.50
C PHE A 29 -5.60 17.34 45.61
N SER A 30 -5.28 16.60 46.67
CA SER A 30 -4.26 17.00 47.65
C SER A 30 -2.97 16.22 47.44
N THR A 31 -1.83 16.82 47.79
CA THR A 31 -0.49 16.23 47.65
C THR A 31 -0.37 14.90 48.40
N GLU A 32 -0.89 14.81 49.62
CA GLU A 32 -0.86 13.59 50.42
C GLU A 32 -1.65 12.46 49.76
N ARG A 33 -2.80 12.77 49.16
CA ARG A 33 -3.65 11.76 48.50
C ARG A 33 -3.03 11.24 47.21
N LEU A 34 -2.31 12.09 46.48
CA LEU A 34 -1.57 11.69 45.29
C LEU A 34 -0.39 10.79 45.64
N MET A 35 0.34 11.10 46.71
CA MET A 35 1.41 10.24 47.21
C MET A 35 0.88 8.88 47.67
N GLN A 36 -0.18 8.88 48.49
CA GLN A 36 -0.81 7.66 48.97
C GLN A 36 -1.35 6.78 47.80
N PHE A 37 -1.89 7.42 46.76
CA PHE A 37 -2.31 6.73 45.55
C PHE A 37 -1.14 6.08 44.81
N ALA A 38 -0.04 6.81 44.61
CA ALA A 38 1.15 6.29 43.93
C ALA A 38 1.81 5.14 44.69
N GLU A 39 1.80 5.18 46.02
CA GLU A 39 2.46 4.19 46.86
C GLU A 39 1.67 2.90 47.03
N ARG A 40 0.34 2.99 47.22
CA ARG A 40 -0.44 1.82 47.67
C ARG A 40 -1.81 1.66 47.04
N ASP A 41 -2.52 2.76 46.82
CA ASP A 41 -3.94 2.67 46.44
C ASP A 41 -4.16 2.52 44.91
N PHE A 42 -3.10 2.61 44.08
CA PHE A 42 -3.22 2.40 42.63
C PHE A 42 -3.71 1.00 42.25
N GLU A 43 -3.38 -0.03 43.04
CA GLU A 43 -3.82 -1.41 42.77
C GLU A 43 -5.34 -1.61 42.89
N ARG A 44 -6.01 -0.72 43.64
CA ARG A 44 -7.46 -0.72 43.85
C ARG A 44 -8.20 0.17 42.87
N ALA A 45 -7.48 0.98 42.08
CA ALA A 45 -8.08 1.87 41.11
C ALA A 45 -8.41 1.17 39.79
N SER A 46 -9.31 1.82 39.04
CA SER A 46 -9.67 1.36 37.69
C SER A 46 -8.42 1.24 36.83
N ARG A 47 -8.22 0.03 36.30
CA ARG A 47 -7.09 -0.34 35.45
C ARG A 47 -7.57 -0.49 34.02
N MET A 48 -6.79 0.03 33.08
CA MET A 48 -6.94 -0.32 31.67
C MET A 48 -5.57 -0.62 31.07
N LEU A 49 -5.53 -1.54 30.11
CA LEU A 49 -4.34 -1.75 29.30
C LEU A 49 -4.07 -0.48 28.51
N VAL A 50 -2.81 -0.04 28.49
CA VAL A 50 -2.40 1.13 27.69
C VAL A 50 -2.71 0.80 26.23
N PRO A 51 -3.64 1.53 25.58
CA PRO A 51 -3.99 1.19 24.21
C PRO A 51 -2.77 1.37 23.31
N PRO A 52 -2.50 0.41 22.41
CA PRO A 52 -1.34 0.46 21.53
C PRO A 52 -1.35 1.77 20.74
N GLU A 53 -0.15 2.32 20.51
CA GLU A 53 0.02 3.52 19.69
C GLU A 53 -0.78 3.38 18.39
N PRO A 54 -1.51 4.43 17.97
CA PRO A 54 -2.19 4.36 16.69
C PRO A 54 -1.06 4.08 15.70
N HIS A 55 -1.21 3.04 14.88
CA HIS A 55 -0.25 2.78 13.82
C HIS A 55 -0.38 3.94 12.83
N VAL A 56 0.25 5.06 13.13
CA VAL A 56 0.57 6.09 12.16
C VAL A 56 1.58 5.41 11.29
N ALA A 57 1.24 5.17 10.00
CA ALA A 57 2.16 4.59 9.04
C ALA A 57 3.51 5.28 9.24
N THR A 58 4.50 4.51 9.69
CA THR A 58 5.80 5.11 9.99
C THR A 58 6.34 5.67 8.68
N PRO A 59 7.16 6.74 8.67
CA PRO A 59 7.72 7.29 7.43
C PRO A 59 8.40 6.24 6.55
N HIS A 60 8.87 5.14 7.16
CA HIS A 60 9.42 3.97 6.49
C HIS A 60 8.40 3.22 5.63
N ASP A 61 7.18 3.00 6.13
CA ASP A 61 6.11 2.28 5.40
C ASP A 61 5.62 3.06 4.17
N GLN A 62 5.53 4.39 4.29
CA GLN A 62 5.17 5.25 3.16
C GLN A 62 6.24 5.24 2.07
N THR A 63 7.51 5.30 2.47
CA THR A 63 8.64 5.23 1.53
C THR A 63 8.63 3.90 0.79
N PHE A 64 8.44 2.79 1.51
CA PHE A 64 8.35 1.46 0.93
C PHE A 64 7.22 1.32 -0.11
N LEU A 65 6.02 1.82 0.23
CA LEU A 65 4.86 1.81 -0.68
C LEU A 65 5.10 2.65 -1.94
N ILE A 66 5.73 3.81 -1.81
CA ILE A 66 6.06 4.69 -2.95
C ILE A 66 7.11 4.01 -3.84
N THR A 67 8.15 3.41 -3.27
CA THR A 67 9.20 2.71 -4.02
C THR A 67 8.65 1.52 -4.79
N ILE A 68 7.82 0.68 -4.17
CA ILE A 68 7.19 -0.44 -4.87
C ILE A 68 6.23 0.05 -5.94
N GLY A 69 5.45 1.09 -5.65
CA GLY A 69 4.53 1.71 -6.61
C GLY A 69 5.25 2.22 -7.86
N THR A 70 6.39 2.89 -7.70
CA THR A 70 7.19 3.42 -8.81
C THR A 70 7.81 2.33 -9.68
N VAL A 71 8.36 1.28 -9.06
CA VAL A 71 8.90 0.13 -9.80
C VAL A 71 7.79 -0.58 -10.58
N GLY A 72 6.62 -0.79 -9.95
CA GLY A 72 5.47 -1.41 -10.61
C GLY A 72 4.96 -0.60 -11.80
N ALA A 73 4.84 0.73 -11.65
CA ALA A 73 4.46 1.61 -12.75
C ALA A 73 5.47 1.57 -13.91
N GLY A 74 6.77 1.56 -13.60
CA GLY A 74 7.83 1.41 -14.61
C GLY A 74 7.72 0.10 -15.41
N ALA A 75 7.45 -1.01 -14.73
CA ALA A 75 7.26 -2.31 -15.38
C ALA A 75 6.04 -2.32 -16.30
N ILE A 76 4.93 -1.68 -15.90
CA ILE A 76 3.72 -1.58 -16.73
C ILE A 76 4.00 -0.77 -18.00
N VAL A 77 4.74 0.33 -17.91
CA VAL A 77 5.10 1.13 -19.08
C VAL A 77 5.95 0.32 -20.06
N LEU A 78 6.97 -0.39 -19.58
CA LEU A 78 7.80 -1.24 -20.42
C LEU A 78 7.00 -2.36 -21.08
N TRP A 79 6.07 -2.98 -20.34
CA TRP A 79 5.19 -4.00 -20.88
C TRP A 79 4.28 -3.46 -21.99
N LEU A 80 3.71 -2.26 -21.82
CA LEU A 80 2.90 -1.62 -22.86
C LEU A 80 3.71 -1.32 -24.12
N VAL A 81 4.94 -0.83 -23.96
CA VAL A 81 5.85 -0.60 -25.09
C VAL A 81 6.13 -1.91 -25.83
N ASP A 82 6.38 -2.99 -25.10
CA ASP A 82 6.61 -4.32 -25.68
C ASP A 82 5.37 -4.82 -26.46
N GLN A 83 4.15 -4.66 -25.92
CA GLN A 83 2.91 -4.99 -26.61
C GLN A 83 2.72 -4.21 -27.92
N VAL A 84 3.06 -2.92 -27.93
CA VAL A 84 2.98 -2.07 -29.13
C VAL A 84 4.00 -2.51 -30.18
N LEU A 85 5.25 -2.77 -29.77
CA LEU A 85 6.30 -3.24 -30.67
C LEU A 85 5.94 -4.60 -31.30
N LEU A 86 5.44 -5.55 -30.50
CA LEU A 86 4.97 -6.84 -31.00
C LEU A 86 3.86 -6.68 -32.06
N ARG A 87 2.88 -5.80 -31.82
CA ARG A 87 1.84 -5.49 -32.82
C ARG A 87 2.41 -4.86 -34.08
N TYR A 88 3.36 -3.95 -33.95
CA TYR A 88 3.99 -3.29 -35.10
C TYR A 88 4.81 -4.28 -35.94
N TYR A 89 5.66 -5.09 -35.31
CA TYR A 89 6.50 -6.06 -36.03
C TYR A 89 5.68 -7.18 -36.66
N THR A 90 4.65 -7.69 -35.97
CA THR A 90 3.75 -8.69 -36.55
C THR A 90 2.97 -8.12 -37.75
N TYR A 91 2.52 -6.87 -37.68
CA TYR A 91 1.90 -6.18 -38.82
C TYR A 91 2.86 -6.04 -40.00
N LYS A 92 4.09 -5.57 -39.77
CA LYS A 92 5.11 -5.42 -40.83
C LYS A 92 5.46 -6.77 -41.47
N ALA A 93 5.61 -7.82 -40.67
CA ALA A 93 5.88 -9.18 -41.15
C ALA A 93 4.72 -9.73 -41.99
N ARG A 94 3.47 -9.49 -41.60
CA ARG A 94 2.28 -9.87 -42.38
C ARG A 94 2.21 -9.15 -43.72
N LYS A 95 2.49 -7.84 -43.75
CA LYS A 95 2.55 -7.07 -45.01
C LYS A 95 3.64 -7.59 -45.94
N LYS A 96 4.84 -7.86 -45.44
CA LYS A 96 5.93 -8.43 -46.24
C LYS A 96 5.56 -9.81 -46.80
N LYS A 97 4.95 -10.68 -45.98
CA LYS A 97 4.46 -11.99 -46.43
C LYS A 97 3.37 -11.88 -47.50
N ALA A 98 2.46 -10.92 -47.38
CA ALA A 98 1.43 -10.67 -48.38
C ALA A 98 2.02 -10.18 -49.71
N ALA A 99 2.99 -9.26 -49.67
CA ALA A 99 3.70 -8.79 -50.87
C ALA A 99 4.43 -9.94 -51.58
N MET A 100 5.20 -10.75 -50.85
CA MET A 100 5.89 -11.92 -51.45
C MET A 100 4.93 -12.95 -52.04
N LYS A 101 3.74 -13.13 -51.44
CA LYS A 101 2.71 -14.01 -52.01
C LYS A 101 2.09 -13.42 -53.28
N ALA A 102 1.86 -12.11 -53.32
CA ALA A 102 1.35 -11.42 -54.49
C ALA A 102 2.36 -11.45 -55.65
N GLU A 103 3.64 -11.25 -55.37
CA GLU A 103 4.73 -11.38 -56.36
C GLU A 103 4.79 -12.81 -56.91
N LYS A 104 4.81 -13.83 -56.04
CA LYS A 104 4.78 -15.23 -56.49
C LYS A 104 3.52 -15.60 -57.28
N ALA A 105 2.36 -15.04 -56.92
CA ALA A 105 1.12 -15.25 -57.66
C ALA A 105 1.15 -14.57 -59.04
N ALA A 106 1.76 -13.38 -59.13
CA ALA A 106 1.95 -12.67 -60.40
C ALA A 106 2.94 -13.42 -61.31
N GLU A 107 4.05 -13.93 -60.76
CA GLU A 107 5.01 -14.78 -61.47
C GLU A 107 4.38 -16.10 -61.95
N ALA A 108 3.55 -16.73 -61.13
CA ALA A 108 2.83 -17.94 -61.53
C ALA A 108 1.78 -17.66 -62.62
N ALA A 109 1.15 -16.48 -62.60
CA ALA A 109 0.20 -16.07 -63.63
C ALA A 109 0.89 -15.72 -64.97
N THR A 110 2.11 -15.19 -64.94
CA THR A 110 2.90 -14.93 -66.16
C THR A 110 3.60 -16.17 -66.70
N ALA A 111 3.88 -17.16 -65.86
CA ALA A 111 4.49 -18.44 -66.27
C ALA A 111 3.47 -19.49 -66.78
N ALA A 112 2.16 -19.23 -66.68
CA ALA A 112 1.14 -20.13 -67.21
C ALA A 112 1.08 -20.03 -68.75
N PRO A 113 1.32 -21.12 -69.51
CA PRO A 113 1.27 -21.08 -70.97
C PRO A 113 -0.18 -20.81 -71.44
N PRO A 114 -0.37 -20.11 -72.57
CA PRO A 114 -1.71 -19.84 -73.09
C PRO A 114 -2.43 -21.15 -73.39
N LYS A 115 -3.67 -21.28 -72.93
CA LYS A 115 -4.56 -22.38 -73.35
C LYS A 115 -4.76 -22.25 -74.86
N ILE A 116 -4.22 -23.21 -75.59
CA ILE A 116 -4.46 -23.38 -77.03
C ILE A 116 -5.83 -24.07 -77.13
N GLU A 117 -6.84 -23.30 -77.56
CA GLU A 117 -8.11 -23.82 -78.08
C GLU A 117 -8.00 -24.09 -79.58
#